data_AF-A0A935CT83-F1
#
_entry.id   AF-A0A935CT83-F1
#
_cell.length_a   1.000
_cell.length_b   1.000
_cell.length_c   1.000
_cell.angle_alpha   90.00
_cell.angle_beta   90.00
_cell.angle_gamma   90.00
#
_symmetry.space_group_name_H-M   'P 1'
#
loop_
_entity.id
_entity.type
_entity.pdbx_description
1 polymer ?
#
loop_
_entity_poly.entity_id
_entity_poly.type
_entity_poly.pdbx_seq_one_letter_code
_entity_poly.pdbx_strand_id
1 'polypeptide(L)'
;MSSLLHRWIYVWMVCCSVVLAGLPSLARASDESLHVVFVGNSYTYTNDLPMLFRALVHSQTPERDVETEAFVVPGGFLNERWREGVVQHYLKSNQVDVLVLQEAGGWLRCAEHPSLRSTFACTDSLRTHKRYAEFAAKLGVRTVILGTWGADVREQASISRVTRRLSKAIDALLPMSARRSSRCADSIPTPRYSSIASCIRRRTCRCSRRSCCTPVSTVGCRKRAQWHSVSP
;
A
#
# COMPACT_ATOMS: atom_id res chain seq x y z
N MET A 1 -35.49 59.90 14.83
CA MET A 1 -34.22 59.29 15.32
C MET A 1 -34.31 57.77 15.59
N SER A 2 -35.46 57.10 15.41
CA SER A 2 -35.63 55.66 15.71
C SER A 2 -35.38 54.69 14.54
N SER A 3 -35.37 55.17 13.30
CA SER A 3 -35.25 54.32 12.09
C SER A 3 -33.83 53.92 11.72
N LEU A 4 -32.82 54.66 12.19
CA LEU A 4 -31.42 54.35 11.94
C LEU A 4 -30.93 53.20 12.82
N LEU A 5 -31.35 53.13 14.09
CA LEU A 5 -30.94 52.07 15.03
C LEU A 5 -31.41 50.66 14.63
N HIS A 6 -32.58 50.53 13.98
CA HIS A 6 -33.09 49.25 13.50
C HIS A 6 -32.29 48.66 12.32
N ARG A 7 -31.68 49.52 11.48
CA ARG A 7 -30.85 49.08 10.36
C ARG A 7 -29.51 48.49 10.82
N TRP A 8 -28.94 49.02 11.90
CA TRP A 8 -27.66 48.52 12.45
C TRP A 8 -27.82 47.16 13.15
N ILE A 9 -28.96 46.92 13.81
CA ILE A 9 -29.26 45.64 14.48
C ILE A 9 -29.44 44.50 13.45
N TYR A 10 -30.07 44.79 12.30
CA TYR A 10 -30.21 43.80 11.22
C TYR A 10 -28.87 43.42 10.57
N VAL A 11 -27.98 44.39 10.35
CA VAL A 11 -26.64 44.13 9.79
C VAL A 11 -25.80 43.29 10.77
N TRP A 12 -25.90 43.54 12.08
CA TRP A 12 -25.21 42.74 13.10
C TRP A 12 -25.74 41.31 13.21
N MET A 13 -27.06 41.10 13.14
CA MET A 13 -27.66 39.75 13.17
C MET A 13 -27.30 38.92 11.93
N VAL A 14 -27.28 39.52 10.74
CA VAL A 14 -26.91 38.81 9.49
C VAL A 14 -25.43 38.42 9.50
N CYS A 15 -24.53 39.28 10.00
CA CYS A 15 -23.10 38.93 10.12
C CYS A 15 -22.85 37.80 11.13
N CYS A 16 -23.57 37.77 12.26
CA CYS A 16 -23.41 36.70 13.26
C CYS A 16 -23.92 35.34 12.75
N SER A 17 -24.93 35.35 11.87
CA SER A 17 -25.50 34.14 11.25
C SER A 17 -24.53 33.47 10.25
N VAL A 18 -23.68 34.26 9.58
CA VAL A 18 -22.71 33.74 8.59
C VAL A 18 -21.48 33.12 9.28
N VAL A 19 -21.13 33.55 10.49
CA VAL A 19 -19.95 33.04 11.21
C VAL A 19 -20.19 31.66 11.86
N LEU A 20 -21.45 31.30 12.18
CA LEU A 20 -21.75 29.99 12.79
C LEU A 20 -21.83 28.82 11.80
N ALA A 21 -21.93 29.09 10.48
CA ALA A 21 -22.04 28.05 9.45
C ALA A 21 -20.68 27.51 8.95
N GLY A 22 -19.56 28.05 9.46
CA GLY A 22 -18.22 27.75 8.98
C GLY A 22 -17.40 26.78 9.82
N LEU A 23 -17.97 26.12 10.83
CA LEU A 23 -17.24 25.11 11.59
C LEU A 23 -16.93 23.94 10.63
N PRO A 24 -15.65 23.65 10.34
CA PRO A 24 -15.31 22.46 9.59
C PRO A 24 -15.83 21.27 10.39
N SER A 25 -16.69 20.45 9.80
CA SER A 25 -16.99 19.13 10.35
C SER A 25 -15.65 18.44 10.60
N LEU A 26 -15.27 18.32 11.87
CA LEU A 26 -14.28 17.36 12.31
C LEU A 26 -14.74 16.04 11.72
N ALA A 27 -14.02 15.57 10.69
CA ALA A 27 -14.27 14.28 10.08
C ALA A 27 -14.19 13.24 11.20
N ARG A 28 -15.36 12.84 11.69
CA ARG A 28 -15.49 11.72 12.59
C ARG A 28 -14.89 10.55 11.82
N ALA A 29 -13.76 10.02 12.32
CA ALA A 29 -13.29 8.72 11.86
C ALA A 29 -14.51 7.81 11.97
N SER A 30 -15.02 7.33 10.83
CA SER A 30 -16.22 6.53 10.84
C SER A 30 -15.92 5.31 11.71
N ASP A 31 -16.79 5.10 12.68
CA ASP A 31 -16.84 3.91 13.56
C ASP A 31 -17.26 2.66 12.77
N GLU A 32 -17.11 2.72 11.44
CA GLU A 32 -17.57 1.75 10.47
C GLU A 32 -16.36 0.90 10.07
N SER A 33 -16.58 -0.41 10.10
CA SER A 33 -15.56 -1.41 9.82
C SER A 33 -14.97 -1.20 8.42
N LEU A 34 -13.66 -1.39 8.28
CA LEU A 34 -13.03 -1.37 6.96
C LEU A 34 -13.32 -2.70 6.25
N HIS A 35 -14.04 -2.66 5.13
CA HIS A 35 -14.39 -3.87 4.38
C HIS A 35 -13.40 -4.07 3.21
N VAL A 36 -12.61 -5.16 3.29
CA VAL A 36 -11.56 -5.46 2.32
C VAL A 36 -11.79 -6.80 1.63
N VAL A 37 -12.00 -6.76 0.31
CA VAL A 37 -12.20 -7.96 -0.51
C VAL A 37 -10.89 -8.35 -1.18
N PHE A 38 -10.47 -9.60 -1.01
CA PHE A 38 -9.33 -10.18 -1.71
C PHE A 38 -9.81 -11.02 -2.89
N VAL A 39 -9.21 -10.83 -4.06
CA VAL A 39 -9.37 -11.72 -5.21
C VAL A 39 -8.00 -12.25 -5.59
N GLY A 40 -7.83 -13.56 -5.57
CA GLY A 40 -6.52 -14.14 -5.81
C GLY A 40 -6.50 -15.64 -5.97
N ASN A 41 -5.39 -16.25 -5.56
CA ASN A 41 -5.13 -17.67 -5.75
C ASN A 41 -4.46 -18.28 -4.51
N SER A 42 -3.68 -19.35 -4.70
CA SER A 42 -2.98 -20.07 -3.64
C SER A 42 -2.10 -19.18 -2.78
N TYR A 43 -1.50 -18.10 -3.30
CA TYR A 43 -0.72 -17.19 -2.45
C TYR A 43 -1.58 -16.45 -1.43
N THR A 44 -2.83 -16.14 -1.78
CA THR A 44 -3.80 -15.53 -0.87
C THR A 44 -4.39 -16.58 0.07
N TYR A 45 -4.83 -17.72 -0.48
CA TYR A 45 -5.50 -18.80 0.25
C TYR A 45 -4.58 -19.52 1.24
N THR A 46 -3.43 -20.04 0.79
CA THR A 46 -2.57 -20.92 1.60
C THR A 46 -1.93 -20.19 2.78
N ASN A 47 -1.76 -18.87 2.69
CA ASN A 47 -1.20 -18.05 3.76
C ASN A 47 -2.29 -17.39 4.63
N ASP A 48 -3.57 -17.62 4.32
CA ASP A 48 -4.71 -16.91 4.89
C ASP A 48 -4.45 -15.40 5.03
N LEU A 49 -4.04 -14.79 3.90
CA LEU A 49 -3.72 -13.37 3.88
C LEU A 49 -4.86 -12.47 4.39
N PRO A 50 -6.16 -12.77 4.13
CA PRO A 50 -7.26 -12.02 4.72
C PRO A 50 -7.23 -12.03 6.26
N MET A 51 -7.12 -13.20 6.90
CA MET A 51 -7.06 -13.29 8.35
C MET A 51 -5.79 -12.66 8.92
N LEU A 52 -4.64 -12.89 8.28
CA LEU A 52 -3.37 -12.29 8.68
C LEU A 52 -3.43 -10.75 8.60
N PHE A 53 -4.05 -10.21 7.56
CA PHE A 53 -4.25 -8.77 7.41
C PHE A 53 -5.10 -8.20 8.56
N ARG A 54 -6.22 -8.85 8.91
CA ARG A 54 -7.06 -8.45 10.06
C ARG A 54 -6.27 -8.46 11.37
N ALA A 55 -5.53 -9.54 11.63
CA ALA A 55 -4.70 -9.66 12.83
C ALA A 55 -3.63 -8.56 12.91
N LEU A 56 -2.99 -8.23 11.79
CA LEU A 56 -2.00 -7.15 11.73
C LEU A 56 -2.62 -5.78 12.00
N VAL A 57 -3.78 -5.47 11.41
CA VAL A 57 -4.47 -4.20 11.68
C VAL A 57 -4.86 -4.11 13.15
N HIS A 58 -5.48 -5.16 13.70
CA HIS A 58 -5.87 -5.18 15.11
C HIS A 58 -4.66 -5.01 16.05
N SER A 59 -3.50 -5.56 15.70
CA SER A 59 -2.27 -5.40 16.51
C SER A 59 -1.70 -3.97 16.48
N GLN A 60 -1.93 -3.21 15.40
CA GLN A 60 -1.37 -1.87 15.21
C GLN A 60 -2.38 -0.77 15.60
N THR A 61 -3.66 -1.06 15.48
CA THR A 61 -4.77 -0.13 15.68
C THR A 61 -5.95 -0.93 16.23
N PRO A 62 -5.92 -1.33 17.52
CA PRO A 62 -6.94 -2.20 18.13
C PRO A 62 -8.37 -1.69 18.02
N GLU A 63 -8.54 -0.38 17.93
CA GLU A 63 -9.81 0.32 17.75
C GLU A 63 -10.34 0.28 16.30
N ARG A 64 -9.51 -0.11 15.32
CA ARG A 64 -9.93 -0.20 13.92
C ARG A 64 -10.50 -1.58 13.66
N ASP A 65 -11.81 -1.64 13.44
CA ASP A 65 -12.44 -2.85 12.94
C ASP A 65 -12.18 -3.05 11.44
N VAL A 66 -11.99 -4.31 11.07
CA VAL A 66 -11.70 -4.74 9.69
C VAL A 66 -12.40 -6.07 9.42
N GLU A 67 -13.24 -6.06 8.40
CA GLU A 67 -13.83 -7.24 7.80
C GLU A 67 -13.11 -7.61 6.49
N THR A 68 -12.97 -8.91 6.24
CA THR A 68 -12.37 -9.39 5.01
C THR A 68 -13.16 -10.51 4.38
N GLU A 69 -13.27 -10.46 3.06
CA GLU A 69 -13.83 -11.53 2.23
C GLU A 69 -12.79 -11.97 1.19
N ALA A 70 -12.83 -13.23 0.75
CA ALA A 70 -11.83 -13.75 -0.17
C ALA A 70 -12.42 -14.65 -1.27
N PHE A 71 -12.20 -14.23 -2.52
CA PHE A 71 -12.53 -15.00 -3.72
C PHE A 71 -11.26 -15.59 -4.31
N VAL A 72 -10.93 -16.82 -3.90
CA VAL A 72 -9.64 -17.45 -4.17
C VAL A 72 -9.79 -18.84 -4.81
N VAL A 73 -8.95 -19.13 -5.81
CA VAL A 73 -8.81 -20.49 -6.36
C VAL A 73 -7.34 -20.86 -6.52
N PRO A 74 -6.89 -22.01 -5.96
CA PRO A 74 -5.52 -22.47 -6.11
C PRO A 74 -5.11 -22.56 -7.59
N GLY A 75 -3.95 -22.00 -7.93
CA GLY A 75 -3.45 -21.98 -9.31
C GLY A 75 -4.24 -21.12 -10.31
N GLY A 76 -5.32 -20.47 -9.88
CA GLY A 76 -6.19 -19.68 -10.74
C GLY A 76 -5.61 -18.33 -11.14
N PHE A 77 -6.05 -17.84 -12.29
CA PHE A 77 -5.76 -16.50 -12.79
C PHE A 77 -6.95 -15.56 -12.51
N LEU A 78 -6.69 -14.25 -12.41
CA LEU A 78 -7.76 -13.27 -12.14
C LEU A 78 -8.83 -13.23 -13.25
N ASN A 79 -8.47 -13.54 -14.50
CA ASN A 79 -9.40 -13.54 -15.63
C ASN A 79 -10.47 -14.64 -15.51
N GLU A 80 -10.13 -15.77 -14.90
CA GLU A 80 -11.07 -16.84 -14.59
C GLU A 80 -12.06 -16.35 -13.54
N ARG A 81 -11.58 -15.75 -12.45
CA ARG A 81 -12.44 -15.15 -11.41
C ARG A 81 -13.35 -14.08 -11.97
N TRP A 82 -12.86 -13.26 -12.90
CA TRP A 82 -13.65 -12.22 -13.54
C TRP A 82 -14.83 -12.80 -14.33
N ARG A 83 -14.64 -13.92 -15.03
CA ARG A 83 -15.68 -14.53 -15.87
C ARG A 83 -16.81 -15.16 -15.06
N GLU A 84 -16.55 -15.57 -13.83
CA GLU A 84 -17.56 -16.15 -12.94
C GLU A 84 -18.60 -15.14 -12.46
N GLY A 85 -18.27 -13.84 -12.44
CA GLY A 85 -19.22 -12.79 -12.07
C GLY A 85 -19.48 -12.65 -10.56
N VAL A 86 -19.00 -13.60 -9.74
CA VAL A 86 -19.28 -13.66 -8.30
C VAL A 86 -18.72 -12.44 -7.56
N VAL A 87 -17.48 -12.03 -7.87
CA VAL A 87 -16.87 -10.83 -7.27
C VAL A 87 -17.69 -9.59 -7.61
N GLN A 88 -18.12 -9.46 -8.86
CA GLN A 88 -18.89 -8.31 -9.33
C GLN A 88 -20.27 -8.25 -8.66
N HIS A 89 -20.90 -9.41 -8.44
CA HIS A 89 -22.13 -9.50 -7.68
C HIS A 89 -21.90 -9.08 -6.22
N TYR A 90 -20.86 -9.62 -5.57
CA TYR A 90 -20.54 -9.30 -4.18
C TYR A 90 -20.28 -7.80 -3.98
N LEU A 91 -19.46 -7.18 -4.83
CA LEU A 91 -19.14 -5.75 -4.76
C LEU A 91 -20.38 -4.85 -4.96
N LYS A 92 -21.40 -5.31 -5.69
CA LYS A 92 -22.67 -4.57 -5.86
C LYS A 92 -23.61 -4.71 -4.67
N SER A 93 -23.58 -5.86 -4.02
CA SER A 93 -24.51 -6.22 -2.96
C SER A 93 -24.02 -5.84 -1.56
N ASN A 94 -22.74 -5.50 -1.41
CA ASN A 94 -22.12 -5.22 -0.12
C ASN A 94 -21.36 -3.89 -0.16
N GLN A 95 -21.27 -3.23 0.99
CA GLN A 95 -20.38 -2.09 1.18
C GLN A 95 -18.93 -2.61 1.24
N VAL A 96 -18.10 -2.16 0.31
CA VAL A 96 -16.69 -2.57 0.21
C VAL A 96 -15.85 -1.32 0.03
N ASP A 97 -14.79 -1.18 0.83
CA ASP A 97 -13.90 -0.02 0.74
C ASP A 97 -12.72 -0.28 -0.18
N VAL A 98 -12.21 -1.51 -0.15
CA VAL A 98 -10.96 -1.89 -0.83
C VAL A 98 -11.10 -3.24 -1.51
N LEU A 99 -10.70 -3.28 -2.79
CA LEU A 99 -10.53 -4.49 -3.58
C LEU A 99 -9.03 -4.76 -3.76
N VAL A 100 -8.53 -5.87 -3.22
CA VAL A 100 -7.15 -6.33 -3.36
C VAL A 100 -7.09 -7.38 -4.46
N LEU A 101 -6.31 -7.11 -5.50
CA LEU A 101 -6.10 -8.01 -6.64
C LEU A 101 -4.72 -8.67 -6.54
N GLN A 102 -4.70 -9.99 -6.48
CA GLN A 102 -3.48 -10.79 -6.48
C GLN A 102 -3.47 -11.76 -7.67
N GLU A 103 -2.61 -11.49 -8.65
CA GLU A 103 -2.45 -12.34 -9.83
C GLU A 103 -1.54 -13.55 -9.55
N ALA A 104 -1.59 -14.57 -10.40
CA ALA A 104 -0.64 -15.70 -10.39
C ALA A 104 0.81 -15.23 -10.14
N GLY A 105 1.51 -15.94 -9.24
CA GLY A 105 2.80 -15.51 -8.70
C GLY A 105 3.81 -15.16 -9.78
N GLY A 106 4.31 -13.93 -9.74
CA GLY A 106 5.27 -13.39 -10.69
C GLY A 106 4.72 -13.16 -12.11
N TRP A 107 3.47 -13.55 -12.41
CA TRP A 107 2.90 -13.52 -13.77
C TRP A 107 2.94 -12.14 -14.41
N LEU A 108 2.76 -11.07 -13.61
CA LEU A 108 2.85 -9.69 -14.11
C LEU A 108 4.18 -9.36 -14.79
N ARG A 109 5.28 -10.09 -14.51
CA ARG A 109 6.55 -9.93 -15.25
C ARG A 109 6.42 -10.20 -16.75
N CYS A 110 5.36 -10.90 -17.18
CA CYS A 110 5.08 -11.17 -18.59
C CYS A 110 5.11 -9.90 -19.43
N ALA A 111 4.70 -8.75 -18.86
CA ALA A 111 4.61 -7.48 -19.58
C ALA A 111 5.99 -6.88 -19.96
N GLU A 112 7.06 -7.29 -19.27
CA GLU A 112 8.44 -6.90 -19.60
C GLU A 112 9.24 -8.01 -20.29
N HIS A 113 8.70 -9.23 -20.36
CA HIS A 113 9.39 -10.34 -21.01
C HIS A 113 9.16 -10.31 -22.53
N PRO A 114 10.21 -10.28 -23.38
CA PRO A 114 10.09 -10.08 -24.83
C PRO A 114 9.12 -11.03 -25.52
N SER A 115 9.16 -12.31 -25.15
CA SER A 115 8.32 -13.36 -25.75
C SER A 115 6.93 -13.48 -25.14
N LEU A 116 6.72 -12.98 -23.91
CA LEU A 116 5.44 -13.18 -23.20
C LEU A 116 4.53 -11.95 -23.32
N ARG A 117 5.08 -10.75 -23.47
CA ARG A 117 4.31 -9.49 -23.44
C ARG A 117 3.19 -9.41 -24.45
N SER A 118 3.35 -10.07 -25.60
CA SER A 118 2.37 -10.10 -26.69
C SER A 118 1.46 -11.32 -26.66
N THR A 119 1.65 -12.24 -25.71
CA THR A 119 0.80 -13.43 -25.59
C THR A 119 -0.59 -13.03 -25.12
N PHE A 120 -1.60 -13.77 -25.58
CA PHE A 120 -2.98 -13.57 -25.14
C PHE A 120 -3.09 -13.59 -23.62
N ALA A 121 -2.49 -14.58 -22.95
CA ALA A 121 -2.54 -14.73 -21.51
C ALA A 121 -1.99 -13.52 -20.75
N CYS A 122 -0.89 -12.92 -21.22
CA CYS A 122 -0.34 -11.71 -20.60
C CYS A 122 -1.28 -10.51 -20.80
N THR A 123 -1.74 -10.30 -22.04
CA THR A 123 -2.66 -9.20 -22.35
C THR A 123 -4.01 -9.32 -21.64
N ASP A 124 -4.52 -10.54 -21.46
CA ASP A 124 -5.79 -10.81 -20.77
C ASP A 124 -5.66 -10.59 -19.26
N SER A 125 -4.53 -10.95 -18.65
CA SER A 125 -4.23 -10.62 -17.25
C SER A 125 -4.21 -9.10 -17.02
N LEU A 126 -3.47 -8.34 -17.83
CA LEU A 126 -3.43 -6.87 -17.71
C LEU A 126 -4.80 -6.22 -17.94
N ARG A 127 -5.54 -6.70 -18.95
CA ARG A 127 -6.91 -6.24 -19.23
C ARG A 127 -7.85 -6.56 -18.07
N THR A 128 -7.70 -7.70 -17.43
CA THR A 128 -8.53 -8.11 -16.30
C THR A 128 -8.31 -7.24 -15.08
N HIS A 129 -7.07 -6.88 -14.76
CA HIS A 129 -6.80 -5.90 -13.69
C HIS A 129 -7.51 -4.58 -13.96
N LYS A 130 -7.44 -4.10 -15.21
CA LYS A 130 -8.15 -2.89 -15.63
C LYS A 130 -9.67 -3.03 -15.48
N ARG A 131 -10.24 -4.16 -15.91
CA ARG A 131 -11.69 -4.43 -15.78
C ARG A 131 -12.16 -4.43 -14.32
N TYR A 132 -11.43 -5.09 -13.43
CA TYR A 132 -11.72 -5.04 -12.00
C TYR A 132 -11.64 -3.63 -11.44
N ALA A 133 -10.56 -2.90 -11.74
CA ALA A 133 -10.40 -1.54 -11.24
C ALA A 133 -11.47 -0.57 -11.76
N GLU A 134 -11.81 -0.63 -13.04
CA GLU A 134 -12.89 0.19 -13.62
C GLU A 134 -14.25 -0.16 -13.03
N PHE A 135 -14.51 -1.45 -12.77
CA PHE A 135 -15.75 -1.88 -12.14
C PHE A 135 -15.83 -1.44 -10.67
N ALA A 136 -14.75 -1.63 -9.91
CA ALA A 136 -14.63 -1.19 -8.53
C ALA A 136 -14.79 0.33 -8.40
N ALA A 137 -14.13 1.10 -9.28
CA ALA A 137 -14.21 2.56 -9.28
C ALA A 137 -15.64 3.08 -9.50
N LYS A 138 -16.44 2.43 -10.35
CA LYS A 138 -17.87 2.77 -10.54
C LYS A 138 -18.71 2.63 -9.26
N LEU A 139 -18.23 1.81 -8.32
CA LEU A 139 -18.87 1.55 -7.04
C LEU A 139 -18.20 2.35 -5.89
N GLY A 140 -17.22 3.21 -6.19
CA GLY A 140 -16.46 3.93 -5.16
C GLY A 140 -15.42 3.07 -4.42
N VAL A 141 -15.20 1.82 -4.85
CA VAL A 141 -14.27 0.88 -4.22
C VAL A 141 -12.84 1.15 -4.69
N ARG A 142 -11.90 1.31 -3.75
CA ARG A 142 -10.49 1.56 -4.08
C ARG A 142 -9.78 0.25 -4.41
N THR A 143 -9.04 0.22 -5.52
CA THR A 143 -8.30 -0.99 -5.91
C THR A 143 -6.87 -0.96 -5.38
N VAL A 144 -6.34 -2.10 -4.95
CA VAL A 144 -4.93 -2.35 -4.61
C VAL A 144 -4.45 -3.53 -5.43
N ILE A 145 -3.23 -3.47 -5.98
CA ILE A 145 -2.56 -4.64 -6.55
C ILE A 145 -1.59 -5.20 -5.52
N LEU A 146 -1.82 -6.44 -5.11
CA LEU A 146 -0.89 -7.20 -4.28
C LEU A 146 0.14 -7.88 -5.18
N GLY A 147 1.29 -7.23 -5.34
CA GLY A 147 2.44 -7.81 -6.05
C GLY A 147 3.08 -8.94 -5.25
N THR A 148 3.61 -9.94 -5.95
CA THR A 148 4.40 -11.03 -5.34
C THR A 148 5.89 -10.78 -5.45
N TRP A 149 6.69 -11.78 -5.07
CA TRP A 149 8.15 -11.75 -5.19
C TRP A 149 8.66 -12.47 -6.45
N GLY A 150 9.86 -12.09 -6.90
CA GLY A 150 10.64 -12.81 -7.90
C GLY A 150 11.68 -13.73 -7.25
N ALA A 151 12.21 -14.69 -8.00
CA ALA A 151 13.25 -15.60 -7.51
C ALA A 151 14.61 -14.90 -7.33
N ASP A 152 14.86 -13.83 -8.08
CA ASP A 152 16.08 -13.02 -8.00
C ASP A 152 15.81 -11.51 -8.07
N VAL A 153 16.86 -10.72 -7.89
CA VAL A 153 16.79 -9.24 -7.89
C VAL A 153 16.33 -8.64 -9.22
N ARG A 154 16.63 -9.28 -10.36
CA ARG A 154 16.22 -8.82 -11.69
C ARG A 154 14.75 -9.09 -11.92
N GLU A 155 14.30 -10.30 -11.56
CA GLU A 155 12.89 -10.66 -11.63
C GLU A 155 12.04 -9.79 -10.68
N GLN A 156 12.49 -9.60 -9.44
CA GLN A 156 11.84 -8.71 -8.49
C GLN A 156 11.72 -7.27 -9.03
N ALA A 157 12.78 -6.76 -9.66
CA ALA A 157 12.78 -5.44 -10.26
C ALA A 157 11.78 -5.34 -11.43
N SER A 158 11.63 -6.41 -12.23
CA SER A 158 10.64 -6.48 -13.29
C SER A 158 9.21 -6.46 -12.74
N ILE A 159 8.89 -7.35 -11.81
CA ILE A 159 7.58 -7.42 -11.16
C ILE A 159 7.23 -6.05 -10.54
N SER A 160 8.15 -5.47 -9.78
CA SER A 160 7.95 -4.17 -9.12
C SER A 160 7.71 -3.03 -10.10
N ARG A 161 8.36 -3.03 -11.28
CA ARG A 161 8.12 -2.02 -12.33
C ARG A 161 6.76 -2.21 -12.97
N VAL A 162 6.39 -3.44 -13.34
CA VAL A 162 5.09 -3.72 -13.96
C VAL A 162 3.96 -3.40 -13.01
N THR A 163 4.00 -3.91 -11.78
CA THR A 163 2.97 -3.63 -10.75
C THR A 163 2.79 -2.13 -10.57
N ARG A 164 3.87 -1.36 -10.43
CA ARG A 164 3.78 0.10 -10.28
C ARG A 164 3.16 0.79 -11.51
N ARG A 165 3.58 0.40 -12.72
CA ARG A 165 3.02 0.97 -13.96
C ARG A 165 1.54 0.64 -14.11
N LEU A 166 1.16 -0.60 -13.82
CA LEU A 166 -0.21 -1.07 -13.88
C LEU A 166 -1.08 -0.37 -12.83
N SER A 167 -0.62 -0.30 -11.57
CA SER A 167 -1.34 0.44 -10.51
C SER A 167 -1.57 1.89 -10.91
N LYS A 168 -0.57 2.58 -11.48
CA LYS A 168 -0.75 3.95 -11.98
C LYS A 168 -1.77 4.01 -13.13
N ALA A 169 -1.73 3.05 -14.05
CA ALA A 169 -2.61 3.01 -15.21
C ALA A 169 -4.09 2.75 -14.86
N ILE A 170 -4.35 2.12 -13.72
CA ILE A 170 -5.69 1.77 -13.26
C ILE A 170 -6.13 2.57 -12.02
N ASP A 171 -5.35 3.58 -11.63
CA ASP A 171 -5.54 4.39 -10.40
C ASP A 171 -5.67 3.55 -9.12
N ALA A 172 -4.93 2.44 -9.04
CA ALA A 172 -4.87 1.63 -7.83
C ALA A 172 -3.98 2.29 -6.76
N LEU A 173 -4.38 2.13 -5.50
CA LEU A 173 -3.60 2.54 -4.34
C LEU A 173 -2.24 1.83 -4.35
N LEU A 174 -1.18 2.64 -4.40
CA LEU A 174 0.18 2.16 -4.21
C LEU A 174 0.49 2.06 -2.71
N PRO A 175 0.96 0.90 -2.21
CA PRO A 175 1.46 0.80 -0.84
C PRO A 175 2.59 1.83 -0.63
N MET A 176 2.74 2.34 0.60
CA MET A 176 3.71 3.40 0.90
C MET A 176 5.14 3.07 0.46
N SER A 177 5.54 1.79 0.46
CA SER A 177 6.85 1.34 -0.04
C SER A 177 7.04 1.54 -1.56
N ALA A 178 5.96 1.58 -2.33
CA ALA A 178 5.97 1.85 -3.77
C ALA A 178 5.84 3.35 -4.10
N ARG A 179 5.46 4.19 -3.13
CA ARG A 179 5.57 5.65 -3.24
C ARG A 179 7.04 5.99 -3.10
N ARG A 180 7.72 6.14 -4.24
CA ARG A 180 9.07 6.72 -4.28
C ARG A 180 9.00 8.10 -3.64
N SER A 181 9.39 8.20 -2.37
CA SER A 181 9.79 9.47 -1.80
C SER A 181 10.91 9.98 -2.72
N SER A 182 10.67 11.08 -3.42
CA SER A 182 11.67 11.76 -4.25
C SER A 182 12.93 12.15 -3.47
N ARG A 183 12.98 11.94 -2.15
CA ARG A 183 14.12 12.26 -1.28
C ARG A 183 15.15 11.14 -1.09
N CYS A 184 14.84 9.87 -1.35
CA CYS A 184 15.78 8.77 -1.06
C CYS A 184 16.21 7.95 -2.28
N ALA A 185 15.72 8.32 -3.46
CA ALA A 185 15.88 7.58 -4.70
C ALA A 185 17.30 7.65 -5.30
N ASP A 186 18.06 8.70 -4.96
CA ASP A 186 19.33 9.01 -5.64
C ASP A 186 20.56 8.59 -4.83
N SER A 187 20.37 7.94 -3.68
CA SER A 187 21.45 7.63 -2.74
C SER A 187 21.56 6.15 -2.38
N ILE A 188 21.12 5.22 -3.22
CA ILE A 188 21.42 3.79 -3.04
C ILE A 188 22.69 3.46 -3.83
N PRO A 189 23.87 3.32 -3.19
CA PRO A 189 25.04 2.80 -3.87
C PRO A 189 24.79 1.32 -4.14
N THR A 190 25.08 0.86 -5.36
CA THR A 190 25.12 -0.57 -5.69
C THR A 190 26.09 -1.28 -4.75
N PRO A 191 25.68 -2.33 -4.02
CA PRO A 191 26.59 -3.02 -3.11
C PRO A 191 27.63 -3.82 -3.90
N ARG A 192 28.91 -3.47 -3.74
CA ARG A 192 30.00 -4.45 -3.98
C ARG A 192 30.00 -5.44 -2.81
N TYR A 193 30.00 -6.71 -3.15
CA TYR A 193 29.64 -7.86 -2.31
C TYR A 193 30.57 -8.19 -1.11
N SER A 194 31.44 -7.28 -0.66
CA SER A 194 32.55 -7.63 0.25
C SER A 194 32.52 -7.03 1.66
N SER A 195 31.48 -6.29 2.10
CA SER A 195 31.54 -5.65 3.43
C SER A 195 30.32 -5.77 4.35
N ILE A 196 29.34 -6.64 4.04
CA ILE A 196 28.14 -6.83 4.89
C ILE A 196 28.50 -7.27 6.33
N ALA A 197 29.65 -7.89 6.54
CA ALA A 197 30.11 -8.31 7.87
C ALA A 197 30.50 -7.15 8.83
N SER A 198 30.70 -5.92 8.33
CA SER A 198 31.19 -4.81 9.18
C SER A 198 30.07 -3.97 9.82
N CYS A 199 28.87 -3.95 9.25
CA CYS A 199 27.81 -3.03 9.69
C CYS A 199 26.98 -3.58 10.88
N ILE A 200 26.98 -4.89 11.12
CA ILE A 200 26.14 -5.52 12.16
C ILE A 200 26.77 -5.46 13.57
N ARG A 201 28.04 -5.05 13.72
CA ARG A 201 28.77 -5.13 15.00
C ARG A 201 28.90 -3.85 15.84
N ARG A 202 28.27 -2.73 15.51
CA ARG A 202 28.35 -1.51 16.35
C ARG A 202 26.97 -0.97 16.72
N ARG A 203 26.60 -1.12 17.99
CA ARG A 203 25.38 -0.59 18.64
C ARG A 203 25.42 0.95 18.79
N THR A 204 25.66 1.70 17.73
CA THR A 204 25.63 3.18 17.77
C THR A 204 25.17 3.75 16.43
N CYS A 205 23.91 3.56 16.08
CA CYS A 205 23.24 4.38 15.07
C CYS A 205 21.99 4.97 15.71
N ARG A 206 22.01 6.29 15.99
CA ARG A 206 20.85 7.04 16.47
C ARG A 206 20.22 7.72 15.26
N CYS A 207 19.03 7.26 14.84
CA CYS A 207 18.27 7.92 13.78
C CYS A 207 17.72 9.26 14.31
N SER A 208 18.24 10.38 13.81
CA SER A 208 17.58 11.69 13.98
C SER A 208 16.62 11.90 12.79
N ARG A 209 15.42 12.40 13.06
CA ARG A 209 14.28 12.50 12.13
C ARG A 209 14.50 13.37 10.88
N ARG A 210 15.70 13.86 10.56
CA ARG A 210 15.90 14.81 9.45
C ARG A 210 17.11 14.62 8.51
N SER A 211 17.96 13.62 8.69
CA SER A 211 19.15 13.50 7.81
C SER A 211 19.53 12.05 7.52
N CYS A 212 19.64 11.71 6.24
CA CYS A 212 20.22 10.44 5.78
C CYS A 212 21.65 10.29 6.31
N CYS A 213 22.02 9.07 6.70
CA CYS A 213 23.32 8.73 7.27
C CYS A 213 24.47 9.16 6.34
N THR A 214 25.24 10.17 6.76
CA THR A 214 26.58 10.42 6.21
C THR A 214 27.62 9.65 7.03
N PRO A 215 28.62 9.01 6.40
CA PRO A 215 29.70 8.36 7.14
C PRO A 215 30.51 9.42 7.90
N VAL A 216 30.60 9.28 9.22
CA VAL A 216 31.47 10.11 10.05
C VAL A 216 32.92 9.71 9.78
N SER A 217 33.73 10.71 9.44
CA SER A 217 35.16 10.65 9.17
C SER A 217 35.97 9.92 10.25
N THR A 218 36.92 9.11 9.80
CA THR A 218 37.90 8.36 10.58
C THR A 218 38.85 9.24 11.39
N VAL A 219 38.76 9.25 12.73
CA VAL A 219 39.90 9.54 13.63
C VAL A 219 39.71 8.80 14.97
N GLY A 220 40.69 7.97 15.36
CA GLY A 220 41.00 7.66 16.77
C GLY A 220 40.40 6.40 17.41
N CYS A 221 40.96 5.21 17.12
CA CYS A 221 40.76 4.00 17.94
C CYS A 221 41.95 3.81 18.90
N ARG A 222 41.77 4.08 20.21
CA ARG A 222 42.69 3.64 21.27
C ARG A 222 42.18 2.33 21.86
N LYS A 223 43.01 1.29 21.82
CA LYS A 223 42.76 -0.05 22.35
C LYS A 223 42.61 -0.05 23.87
N ARG A 224 41.63 -0.78 24.40
CA ARG A 224 41.84 -1.65 25.57
C ARG A 224 40.82 -2.79 25.52
N ALA A 225 41.31 -4.01 25.34
CA ALA A 225 40.54 -5.24 25.38
C ALA A 225 40.85 -5.95 26.70
N GLN A 226 39.81 -6.38 27.41
CA GLN A 226 39.91 -7.40 28.44
C GLN A 226 38.77 -8.39 28.17
N TRP A 227 39.16 -9.59 27.76
CA TRP A 227 38.27 -10.72 27.52
C TRP A 227 38.34 -11.61 28.77
N HIS A 228 37.20 -11.85 29.41
CA HIS A 228 37.01 -13.05 30.21
C HIS A 228 36.09 -13.99 29.43
N SER A 229 36.68 -15.09 29.00
CA SER A 229 36.04 -16.26 28.42
C SER A 229 35.33 -17.05 29.51
N VAL A 230 34.06 -17.40 29.27
CA VAL A 230 33.43 -18.55 29.93
C VAL A 230 32.71 -19.36 28.85
N SER A 231 33.06 -20.64 28.80
CA SER A 231 32.32 -21.75 28.21
C SER A 231 32.53 -22.93 29.17
N PRO A 232 31.70 -23.98 29.15
CA PRO A 232 30.43 -24.17 28.42
C PRO A 232 29.19 -23.77 29.26
#